data_AF-A0A7L8V5Z8-F1
#
_entry.id   AF-A0A7L8V5Z8-F1
#
_cell.length_a   1.000
_cell.length_b   1.000
_cell.length_c   1.000
_cell.angle_alpha   90.00
_cell.angle_beta   90.00
_cell.angle_gamma   90.00
#
_symmetry.space_group_name_H-M   'P 1'
#
loop_
_entity.id
_entity.type
_entity.pdbx_description
1 polymer ?
#
loop_
_entity_poly.entity_id
_entity_poly.type
_entity_poly.pdbx_seq_one_letter_code
_entity_poly.pdbx_strand_id
1 'polypeptide(L)'
;MKFLSVFFIFLGLLSLVFNISHPFGLSGKSIQYYNNFEDRLFFGCVQLLVGIILFYIGYKRQEDKEKISKCPTCKEIFNHHELENGKCPYCKDVDMVDIEEYYKQYPKERDDK
;
A
#
# COMPACT_ATOMS: atom_id res chain seq x y z
N MET A 1 2.93 -7.50 -0.31
CA MET A 1 2.63 -6.53 0.76
C MET A 1 1.45 -6.97 1.63
N LYS A 2 0.26 -7.24 1.06
CA LYS A 2 -0.95 -7.62 1.84
C LYS A 2 -0.77 -8.82 2.78
N PHE A 3 -0.19 -9.92 2.31
CA PHE A 3 0.06 -11.10 3.16
C PHE A 3 1.03 -10.80 4.31
N LEU A 4 2.06 -9.99 4.03
CA LEU A 4 3.05 -9.59 5.03
C LEU A 4 2.40 -8.69 6.10
N SER A 5 1.59 -7.71 5.70
CA SER A 5 0.90 -6.85 6.67
C SER A 5 -0.09 -7.63 7.54
N VAL A 6 -0.85 -8.56 6.96
CA VAL A 6 -1.78 -9.42 7.73
C VAL A 6 -1.01 -10.29 8.72
N PHE A 7 0.14 -10.83 8.31
CA PHE A 7 1.01 -11.60 9.20
C PHE A 7 1.50 -10.77 10.39
N PHE A 8 1.96 -9.53 10.17
CA PHE A 8 2.39 -8.63 11.25
C PHE A 8 1.24 -8.23 12.18
N ILE A 9 0.05 -7.96 11.64
CA ILE A 9 -1.14 -7.64 12.44
C ILE A 9 -1.53 -8.85 13.30
N PHE A 10 -1.54 -10.04 12.72
CA PHE A 10 -1.86 -11.28 13.43
C PHE A 10 -0.87 -11.57 14.56
N LEU A 11 0.44 -11.41 14.31
CA LEU A 11 1.46 -11.56 15.34
C LEU A 11 1.34 -10.52 16.45
N GLY A 12 1.03 -9.26 16.12
CA GLY A 12 0.79 -8.21 17.11
C GLY A 12 -0.39 -8.55 18.02
N LEU A 13 -1.50 -9.05 17.45
CA LEU A 13 -2.66 -9.53 18.22
C LEU A 13 -2.31 -10.73 19.10
N LEU A 14 -1.58 -11.71 18.57
CA LEU A 14 -1.12 -12.86 19.36
C LEU A 14 -0.22 -12.43 20.53
N SER A 15 0.66 -11.45 20.31
CA SER A 15 1.53 -10.92 21.36
C SER A 15 0.72 -10.28 22.49
N LEU A 16 -0.32 -9.50 22.15
CA LEU A 16 -1.22 -8.90 23.14
C LEU A 16 -2.04 -9.92 23.92
N VAL A 17 -2.53 -10.98 23.26
CA VAL A 17 -3.47 -11.95 23.85
C VAL A 17 -2.75 -13.06 24.60
N PHE A 18 -1.76 -13.70 23.98
CA PHE A 18 -1.15 -14.94 24.46
C PHE A 18 0.20 -14.74 25.15
N ASN A 19 0.60 -13.48 25.34
CA ASN A 19 1.90 -13.14 25.90
C ASN A 19 3.08 -13.80 25.16
N ILE A 20 2.90 -13.99 23.85
CA ILE A 20 3.96 -14.51 23.00
C ILE A 20 4.74 -13.29 22.53
N SER A 21 5.67 -12.87 23.37
CA SER A 21 6.76 -12.05 22.90
C SER A 21 7.57 -12.89 21.92
N HIS A 22 7.70 -12.41 20.69
CA HIS A 22 8.55 -13.06 19.69
C HIS A 22 9.80 -12.21 19.49
N PRO A 23 10.86 -12.38 20.28
CA PRO A 23 12.18 -11.97 19.84
C PRO A 23 12.66 -13.10 18.95
N PHE A 24 12.71 -12.86 17.65
CA PHE A 24 13.69 -13.56 16.84
C PHE A 24 15.08 -13.19 17.41
N GLY A 25 15.61 -14.04 18.30
CA GLY A 25 17.02 -14.12 18.63
C GLY A 25 17.63 -13.00 19.51
N LEU A 26 17.01 -12.65 20.64
CA LEU A 26 17.77 -12.01 21.73
C LEU A 26 18.22 -13.08 22.73
N SER A 27 19.40 -13.63 22.46
CA SER A 27 20.16 -14.56 23.30
C SER A 27 20.16 -14.13 24.77
N GLY A 28 19.66 -14.99 25.65
CA GLY A 28 20.07 -15.04 27.06
C GLY A 28 19.29 -14.21 28.08
N LYS A 29 18.30 -13.38 27.72
CA LYS A 29 17.44 -12.73 28.72
C LYS A 29 16.22 -13.61 29.01
N SER A 30 16.13 -14.08 30.25
CA SER A 30 15.12 -15.03 30.75
C SER A 30 13.70 -14.61 30.44
N ILE A 31 12.84 -15.62 30.20
CA ILE A 31 11.37 -15.58 30.01
C ILE A 31 10.63 -14.59 30.93
N GLN A 32 11.20 -14.22 32.09
CA GLN A 32 10.68 -13.17 32.97
C GLN A 32 10.56 -11.77 32.34
N TYR A 33 11.45 -11.38 31.43
CA TYR A 33 11.37 -10.07 30.74
C TYR A 33 10.11 -9.96 29.86
N TYR A 34 9.54 -11.12 29.50
CA TYR A 34 8.40 -11.23 28.61
C TYR A 34 7.08 -11.46 29.35
N ASN A 35 7.09 -11.53 30.69
CA ASN A 35 5.87 -11.62 31.48
C ASN A 35 5.39 -10.26 32.01
N ASN A 36 6.10 -9.17 31.71
CA ASN A 36 5.68 -7.83 32.09
C ASN A 36 4.61 -7.31 31.13
N PHE A 37 3.50 -6.85 31.70
CA PHE A 37 2.37 -6.30 30.97
C PHE A 37 2.75 -5.10 30.07
N GLU A 38 3.65 -4.25 30.55
CA GLU A 38 4.14 -3.07 29.83
C GLU A 38 4.96 -3.45 28.59
N ASP A 39 5.89 -4.40 28.71
CA ASP A 39 6.69 -4.88 27.59
C ASP A 39 5.80 -5.55 26.53
N ARG A 40 4.83 -6.36 26.96
CA ARG A 40 3.84 -7.00 26.07
C ARG A 40 3.05 -5.97 25.26
N LEU A 41 2.56 -4.92 25.94
CA LEU A 41 1.84 -3.83 25.29
C LEU A 41 2.75 -3.09 24.31
N PHE A 42 3.98 -2.77 24.71
CA PHE A 42 4.92 -2.06 23.85
C PHE A 42 5.21 -2.82 22.56
N PHE A 43 5.64 -4.09 22.66
CA PHE A 43 5.95 -4.90 21.48
C PHE A 43 4.72 -5.17 20.61
N GLY A 44 3.58 -5.52 21.20
CA GLY A 44 2.34 -5.75 20.48
C GLY A 44 1.87 -4.52 19.71
N CYS A 45 1.88 -3.34 20.36
CA CYS A 45 1.50 -2.07 19.73
C CYS A 45 2.45 -1.68 18.60
N VAL A 46 3.77 -1.80 18.80
CA VAL A 46 4.76 -1.51 17.74
C VAL A 46 4.52 -2.41 16.53
N GLN A 47 4.29 -3.70 16.76
CA GLN A 47 4.07 -4.66 15.68
C GLN A 47 2.77 -4.41 14.92
N LEU A 48 1.70 -4.04 15.65
CA LEU A 48 0.44 -3.60 15.04
C LEU A 48 0.61 -2.32 14.21
N LEU A 49 1.33 -1.33 14.72
CA LEU A 49 1.60 -0.08 14.00
C LEU A 49 2.34 -0.36 12.69
N VAL A 50 3.41 -1.17 12.72
CA VAL A 50 4.14 -1.58 11.52
C VAL A 50 3.22 -2.32 10.54
N GLY A 51 2.39 -3.24 11.03
CA GLY A 51 1.41 -3.96 10.22
C GLY A 51 0.41 -3.04 9.53
N ILE A 52 -0.15 -2.05 10.25
CA ILE A 52 -1.09 -1.05 9.74
C ILE A 52 -0.43 -0.15 8.70
N ILE A 53 0.79 0.33 8.96
CA ILE A 53 1.54 1.17 7.99
C ILE A 53 1.79 0.39 6.70
N LEU A 54 2.26 -0.85 6.79
CA LEU A 54 2.48 -1.70 5.62
C LEU A 54 1.19 -2.00 4.85
N PHE A 55 0.07 -2.19 5.58
CA PHE A 55 -1.24 -2.37 4.98
C PHE A 55 -1.66 -1.11 4.20
N TYR A 56 -1.55 0.07 4.82
CA TYR A 56 -1.90 1.35 4.21
C TYR A 56 -1.05 1.64 2.95
N ILE A 57 0.28 1.48 3.03
CA ILE A 57 1.17 1.64 1.87
C ILE A 57 0.81 0.64 0.77
N GLY A 58 0.52 -0.61 1.14
CA GLY A 58 0.09 -1.65 0.20
C GLY A 58 -1.22 -1.31 -0.50
N TYR A 59 -2.18 -0.72 0.21
CA TYR A 59 -3.47 -0.29 -0.32
C TYR A 59 -3.31 0.91 -1.26
N LYS A 60 -2.63 1.97 -0.81
CA LYS A 60 -2.37 3.17 -1.64
C LYS A 60 -1.65 2.82 -2.94
N ARG A 61 -0.62 1.97 -2.88
CA ARG A 61 0.11 1.53 -4.07
C ARG A 61 -0.77 0.74 -5.05
N GLN A 62 -1.82 0.07 -4.58
CA GLN A 62 -2.77 -0.59 -5.46
C GLN A 62 -3.71 0.42 -6.12
N GLU A 63 -4.27 1.37 -5.36
CA GLU A 63 -5.10 2.43 -5.95
C GLU A 63 -4.35 3.18 -7.06
N ASP A 64 -3.09 3.55 -6.81
CA ASP A 64 -2.30 4.26 -7.81
C ASP A 64 -2.00 3.39 -9.05
N LYS A 65 -2.01 2.05 -8.93
CA LYS A 65 -1.86 1.13 -10.07
C LYS A 65 -3.14 0.98 -10.87
N GLU A 66 -4.30 1.14 -10.23
CA GLU A 66 -5.59 1.06 -10.89
C GLU A 66 -5.97 2.38 -11.59
N LYS A 67 -5.35 3.49 -11.18
CA LYS A 67 -5.47 4.78 -11.86
C LYS A 67 -4.71 4.77 -13.18
N ILE A 68 -5.49 4.70 -14.26
CA ILE A 68 -5.02 4.85 -15.63
C ILE A 68 -5.49 6.18 -16.19
N SER A 69 -4.66 6.74 -17.04
CA SER A 69 -4.92 8.01 -17.71
C SER A 69 -4.76 7.83 -19.21
N LYS A 70 -5.47 8.64 -19.99
CA LYS A 70 -5.45 8.59 -21.45
C LYS A 70 -5.00 9.92 -22.01
N CYS A 71 -4.07 9.88 -22.98
CA CYS A 71 -3.63 11.09 -23.66
C CYS A 71 -4.70 11.54 -24.66
N PRO A 72 -5.16 12.80 -24.63
CA PRO A 72 -6.16 13.28 -25.59
C PRO A 72 -5.63 13.45 -27.01
N THR A 73 -4.31 13.53 -27.19
CA THR A 73 -3.68 13.73 -28.50
C THR A 73 -3.33 12.42 -29.19
N CYS A 74 -2.57 11.53 -28.53
CA CYS A 74 -2.15 10.26 -29.12
C CYS A 74 -3.05 9.07 -28.76
N LYS A 75 -4.03 9.24 -27.86
CA LYS A 75 -4.99 8.22 -27.40
C LYS A 75 -4.38 7.01 -26.67
N GLU A 76 -3.07 7.04 -26.42
CA GLU A 76 -2.38 6.03 -25.62
C GLU A 76 -2.83 6.09 -24.16
N ILE A 77 -2.86 4.92 -23.52
CA ILE A 77 -3.25 4.74 -22.12
C ILE A 77 -2.00 4.42 -21.32
N PHE A 78 -1.83 5.11 -20.20
CA PHE A 78 -0.71 4.90 -19.30
C PHE A 78 -1.18 4.76 -17.87
N ASN A 79 -0.45 3.96 -17.11
CA ASN A 79 -0.62 3.91 -15.66
C ASN A 79 -0.05 5.19 -15.04
N HIS A 80 -0.66 5.68 -13.97
CA HIS A 80 -0.16 6.89 -13.29
C HIS A 80 1.30 6.77 -12.81
N HIS A 81 1.79 5.55 -12.55
CA HIS A 81 3.20 5.30 -12.18
C HIS A 81 4.20 5.43 -13.34
N GLU A 82 3.72 5.37 -14.59
CA GLU A 82 4.55 5.45 -15.80
C GLU A 82 4.73 6.90 -16.27
N LEU A 83 3.98 7.84 -15.68
CA LEU A 83 3.97 9.24 -16.06
C LEU A 83 4.99 10.04 -15.27
N GLU A 84 5.83 10.79 -15.97
CA GLU A 84 6.62 11.85 -15.36
C GLU A 84 5.76 13.11 -15.22
N ASN A 85 5.46 13.51 -13.98
CA ASN A 85 4.68 14.71 -13.65
C ASN A 85 3.28 14.77 -14.30
N GLY A 86 2.65 13.62 -14.57
CA GLY A 86 1.32 13.58 -15.20
C GLY A 86 1.30 13.97 -16.68
N LYS A 87 2.47 14.04 -17.34
CA LYS A 87 2.59 14.37 -18.76
C LYS A 87 2.75 13.13 -19.63
N CYS A 88 2.27 13.22 -20.87
CA CYS A 88 2.44 12.17 -21.87
C CYS A 88 3.92 12.01 -22.27
N PRO A 89 4.50 10.79 -22.26
CA PRO A 89 5.89 10.58 -22.67
C PRO A 89 6.11 10.70 -24.19
N TYR A 90 5.04 10.55 -25.00
CA TYR A 90 5.13 10.65 -26.46
C TYR A 90 4.75 12.03 -27.00
N CYS A 91 3.92 12.79 -26.28
CA CYS A 91 3.45 14.10 -26.70
C CYS A 91 4.08 15.19 -25.84
N LYS A 92 4.74 16.16 -26.47
CA LYS A 92 5.40 17.25 -25.75
C LYS A 92 4.37 18.16 -25.08
N ASP A 93 4.51 18.35 -23.78
CA ASP A 93 3.69 19.26 -22.96
C ASP A 93 2.17 19.01 -23.02
N VAL A 94 1.77 17.75 -23.20
CA VAL A 94 0.36 17.34 -23.09
C VAL A 94 0.13 16.68 -21.74
N ASP A 95 -0.81 17.23 -20.98
CA ASP A 95 -1.24 16.66 -19.72
C ASP A 95 -2.14 15.43 -19.96
N MET A 96 -1.88 14.38 -19.19
CA MET A 96 -2.68 13.17 -19.21
C MET A 96 -3.99 13.40 -18.46
N VAL A 97 -5.10 12.93 -19.03
CA VAL A 97 -6.42 13.06 -18.42
C VAL A 97 -6.79 11.72 -17.78
N ASP A 98 -7.33 11.74 -16.56
CA ASP A 98 -7.87 10.55 -15.93
C ASP A 98 -8.87 9.87 -16.87
N ILE A 99 -8.83 8.54 -16.97
CA ILE A 99 -9.62 7.84 -17.98
C ILE A 99 -11.14 8.04 -17.81
N GLU A 100 -11.62 8.21 -16.58
CA GLU A 100 -13.04 8.47 -16.32
C GLU A 100 -13.43 9.87 -16.80
N GLU A 101 -12.57 10.85 -16.58
CA GLU A 101 -12.76 12.23 -17.05
C GLU A 101 -12.63 12.32 -18.58
N TYR A 102 -11.70 11.58 -19.16
CA TYR A 102 -11.56 11.44 -20.60
C TYR A 102 -12.86 10.95 -21.25
N TYR A 103 -13.46 9.87 -20.74
CA TYR A 103 -14.71 9.36 -21.30
C TYR A 103 -15.93 10.25 -21.01
N LYS A 104 -15.89 11.14 -20.02
CA LYS A 104 -16.92 12.18 -19.88
C LYS A 104 -16.85 13.20 -21.02
N GLN A 105 -15.63 13.54 -21.46
CA GLN A 105 -15.41 14.48 -22.57
C GLN A 105 -15.59 13.81 -23.95
N TYR A 106 -15.18 12.56 -24.08
CA TYR A 106 -15.23 11.77 -25.33
C TYR A 106 -16.06 10.49 -25.15
N PRO A 107 -17.38 10.60 -24.90
CA PRO A 107 -18.23 9.45 -24.57
C PRO A 107 -18.31 8.41 -25.70
N LYS A 108 -18.15 8.83 -26.96
CA LYS A 108 -18.19 7.94 -28.13
C LYS A 108 -17.00 6.98 -28.21
N GLU A 109 -15.86 7.35 -27.61
CA GLU A 109 -14.64 6.51 -27.64
C GLU A 109 -14.61 5.47 -26.53
N ARG A 110 -15.66 5.39 -25.69
CA ARG A 110 -15.79 4.39 -24.62
C ARG A 110 -16.07 2.99 -25.16
N ASP A 111 -16.77 2.93 -26.29
CA ASP A 111 -17.29 1.68 -26.87
C ASP A 111 -16.37 1.09 -27.97
N ASP A 112 -15.28 1.79 -28.31
CA ASP A 112 -14.24 1.30 -29.22
C ASP A 112 -13.32 0.33 -28.46
N LYS A 113 -13.80 -0.90 -28.23
CA LYS A 113 -13.04 -2.02 -27.66
C LYS A 113 -12.88 -3.16 -28.66
#